data_AF-A0A9D5ILS9-F1
#
_entry.id   AF-A0A9D5ILS9-F1
#
_cell.length_a   1.000
_cell.length_b   1.000
_cell.length_c   1.000
_cell.angle_alpha   90.00
_cell.angle_beta   90.00
_cell.angle_gamma   90.00
#
_symmetry.space_group_name_H-M   'P 1'
#
loop_
_entity.id
_entity.type
_entity.pdbx_description
1 polymer ?
#
loop_
_entity_poly.entity_id
_entity_poly.type
_entity_poly.pdbx_seq_one_letter_code
_entity_poly.pdbx_strand_id
1 'polypeptide(L)' 'MPPKPGYTSYSQSLDGSEMSPEELEFLIAVSSFQRRTGRRYPTWREILYVAHCLGYRRVSDPVPIGKPEPPPELNCDTG' A
#
# COMPACT_ATOMS: atom_id res chain seq x y z
N MET A 1 0.24 -26.42 -10.59
CA MET A 1 0.41 -24.96 -10.51
C MET A 1 0.14 -24.53 -9.08
N PRO A 2 1.07 -23.85 -8.40
CA PRO A 2 0.74 -23.20 -7.13
C PRO A 2 -0.35 -22.14 -7.36
N PRO A 3 -1.31 -21.98 -6.45
CA PRO A 3 -2.34 -20.96 -6.57
C PRO A 3 -1.68 -19.58 -6.62
N LYS A 4 -2.04 -18.77 -7.61
CA LYS A 4 -1.61 -17.37 -7.66
C LYS A 4 -2.12 -16.70 -6.38
N PRO A 5 -1.27 -16.05 -5.56
CA PRO A 5 -1.76 -15.28 -4.44
C PRO A 5 -2.78 -14.28 -4.99
N GLY A 6 -4.01 -14.36 -4.47
CA GLY A 6 -5.02 -13.36 -4.81
C GLY A 6 -4.44 -11.98 -4.50
N TYR A 7 -4.80 -10.98 -5.30
CA TYR A 7 -4.41 -9.57 -5.15
C TYR A 7 -4.62 -8.99 -3.73
N THR A 8 -5.30 -9.72 -2.84
CA THR A 8 -5.57 -9.39 -1.44
C THR A 8 -4.58 -9.99 -0.44
N SER A 9 -3.54 -10.69 -0.88
CA SER A 9 -2.44 -11.10 0.00
C SER A 9 -1.59 -9.87 0.29
N TYR A 10 -1.93 -9.13 1.34
CA TYR A 10 -1.09 -8.08 1.91
C TYR A 10 0.14 -8.73 2.56
N SER A 11 1.04 -9.31 1.76
CA SER A 11 2.37 -9.64 2.24
C SER A 11 3.05 -8.32 2.57
N GLN A 12 3.67 -8.23 3.75
CA GLN A 12 4.45 -7.05 4.19
C GLN A 12 5.66 -6.74 3.28
N SER A 13 5.78 -7.46 2.17
CA SER A 13 6.80 -7.37 1.15
C SER A 13 6.09 -7.63 -0.19
N LEU A 14 5.73 -6.57 -0.91
CA LEU A 14 5.30 -6.70 -2.31
C LEU A 14 6.53 -6.80 -3.23
N ASP A 15 7.64 -6.17 -2.84
CA ASP A 15 8.82 -5.99 -3.69
C ASP A 15 10.15 -6.30 -2.98
N GLY A 16 10.11 -6.90 -1.78
CA GLY A 16 11.29 -7.07 -0.91
C GLY A 16 11.62 -5.83 -0.06
N SER A 17 10.80 -4.78 -0.13
CA SER A 17 10.82 -3.65 0.80
C SER A 17 9.98 -3.95 2.04
N GLU A 18 10.53 -3.65 3.22
CA GLU A 18 9.78 -3.60 4.47
C GLU A 18 8.71 -2.51 4.35
N MET A 19 7.42 -2.88 4.40
CA MET A 19 6.34 -1.88 4.46
C MET A 19 6.47 -1.04 5.71
N SER A 20 6.37 0.27 5.56
CA SER A 20 6.28 1.17 6.71
C SER A 20 5.01 0.85 7.53
N PRO A 21 5.01 1.12 8.85
CA PRO A 21 3.82 0.93 9.69
C PRO A 21 2.59 1.69 9.17
N GLU A 22 2.85 2.83 8.54
CA GLU A 22 1.85 3.70 7.92
C GLU A 22 1.17 3.03 6.71
N GLU A 23 1.96 2.47 5.79
CA GLU A 23 1.43 1.72 4.65
C GLU A 23 0.61 0.51 5.11
N LEU A 24 1.09 -0.20 6.15
CA LEU A 24 0.38 -1.35 6.71
C LEU A 24 -0.99 -0.94 7.29
N GLU A 25 -1.04 0.15 8.07
CA GLU A 25 -2.29 0.67 8.63
C GLU A 25 -3.28 1.04 7.52
N PHE A 26 -2.81 1.71 6.47
CA PHE A 26 -3.62 2.07 5.31
C PHE A 26 -4.20 0.83 4.62
N LEU A 27 -3.39 -0.21 4.39
CA LEU A 27 -3.82 -1.46 3.75
C LEU A 27 -4.87 -2.21 4.60
N ILE A 28 -4.69 -2.25 5.93
CA ILE A 28 -5.66 -2.85 6.86
C ILE A 28 -6.99 -2.10 6.83
N ALA A 29 -6.95 -0.76 6.77
CA ALA A 29 -8.16 0.06 6.69
C ALA A 29 -8.92 -0.16 5.38
N VAL A 30 -8.20 -0.24 4.25
CA VAL A 30 -8.79 -0.55 2.94
C VAL A 30 -9.40 -1.97 2.92
N SER A 31 -8.71 -2.97 3.47
CA SER A 31 -9.23 -4.34 3.62
C SER A 31 -10.53 -4.37 4.44
N SER A 32 -10.57 -3.63 5.54
CA SER A 32 -11.75 -3.48 6.39
C SER A 32 -12.91 -2.81 5.64
N PHE A 33 -12.62 -1.80 4.80
CA PHE A 33 -13.61 -1.15 3.95
C PHE A 33 -14.18 -2.11 2.89
N GLN A 34 -13.34 -2.92 2.23
CA GLN A 34 -13.78 -3.91 1.25
C GLN A 34 -14.73 -4.94 1.88
N ARG A 35 -14.39 -5.44 3.07
CA ARG A 35 -15.24 -6.40 3.82
C ARG A 35 -16.60 -5.83 4.18
N ARG A 36 -16.65 -4.54 4.55
CA ARG A 36 -17.89 -3.85 4.92
C ARG A 36 -18.80 -3.55 3.73
N THR A 37 -18.22 -3.17 2.60
CA THR A 37 -18.98 -2.78 1.40
C THR A 37 -19.29 -3.96 0.49
N GLY A 38 -18.63 -5.11 0.68
CA GLY A 38 -18.74 -6.27 -0.20
C GLY A 38 -18.17 -6.03 -1.60
N ARG A 39 -17.47 -4.90 -1.81
CA ARG A 39 -16.85 -4.56 -3.09
C ARG A 39 -15.41 -5.06 -3.11
N ARG A 40 -15.12 -5.91 -4.10
CA ARG A 40 -13.77 -6.43 -4.35
C ARG A 40 -12.79 -5.34 -4.80
N TYR A 41 -13.28 -4.33 -5.52
CA TYR A 41 -12.47 -3.23 -6.03
C TYR A 41 -13.12 -1.91 -5.60
N PRO A 42 -12.59 -1.26 -4.56
CA PRO A 42 -13.04 0.08 -4.19
C PRO A 42 -12.63 1.08 -5.27
N THR A 43 -13.45 2.10 -5.47
CA THR A 43 -13.17 3.23 -6.35
C THR A 43 -12.12 4.15 -5.70
N TRP A 44 -11.40 4.93 -6.52
CA TRP A 44 -10.43 5.92 -6.00
C TRP A 44 -11.06 6.92 -5.03
N ARG A 45 -12.34 7.25 -5.19
CA ARG A 45 -13.09 8.08 -4.23
C ARG A 45 -13.25 7.40 -2.87
N GLU A 46 -13.57 6.10 -2.86
CA GLU A 46 -13.69 5.32 -1.63
C GLU A 46 -12.33 5.16 -0.94
N ILE A 47 -11.26 4.97 -1.72
CA ILE A 47 -9.89 4.91 -1.18
C ILE A 47 -9.50 6.25 -0.53
N LEU A 48 -9.76 7.38 -1.20
CA LEU A 48 -9.52 8.71 -0.61
C LEU A 48 -10.35 8.93 0.66
N TYR A 49 -11.59 8.43 0.71
CA TYR A 49 -12.41 8.49 1.91
C TYR A 49 -11.78 7.70 3.07
N VAL A 50 -11.24 6.50 2.81
CA VAL A 50 -10.51 5.71 3.83
C VAL A 50 -9.30 6.47 4.35
N ALA A 51 -8.51 7.10 3.47
CA ALA A 51 -7.38 7.95 3.87
C ALA A 51 -7.85 9.09 4.80
N HIS A 52 -8.93 9.78 4.45
CA HIS A 52 -9.46 10.84 5.32
C HIS A 52 -9.94 10.31 6.68
N CYS A 53 -10.53 9.12 6.75
CA CYS A 53 -10.93 8.51 8.02
C CYS A 53 -9.74 8.14 8.92
N LEU A 54 -8.57 7.83 8.34
CA LEU A 54 -7.33 7.62 9.08
C LEU A 54 -6.69 8.93 9.58
N GLY A 55 -7.26 10.08 9.21
CA GLY A 55 -6.74 11.39 9.63
C GLY A 55 -5.71 11.99 8.67
N TYR A 56 -5.54 11.41 7.48
CA TYR A 56 -4.73 12.04 6.44
C TYR A 56 -5.32 13.38 6.03
N ARG A 57 -4.51 14.41 6.22
CA ARG A 57 -4.82 15.79 5.87
C ARG A 57 -3.67 16.35 5.04
N ARG A 58 -4.00 17.13 4.03
CA ARG A 58 -3.01 17.82 3.21
C ARG A 58 -2.44 18.99 4.00
N VAL A 59 -1.24 18.82 4.54
CA VAL A 59 -0.51 19.84 5.34
C VAL A 59 0.55 20.59 4.54
N SER A 60 0.87 20.10 3.35
CA SER A 60 1.93 20.64 2.49
C SER A 60 1.45 20.80 1.05
N ASP A 61 2.20 21.61 0.30
CA ASP A 61 2.08 21.69 -1.14
C ASP A 61 2.35 20.33 -1.81
N PRO A 62 1.72 20.08 -2.97
CA PRO A 62 1.86 18.80 -3.64
C PRO A 62 3.31 18.66 -4.11
N VAL A 63 3.96 17.60 -3.65
CA VAL A 63 5.28 17.23 -4.17
C VAL A 63 5.07 16.58 -5.53
N PRO A 64 5.85 16.93 -6.57
CA PRO A 64 5.84 16.20 -7.82
C PRO A 64 6.04 14.71 -7.53
N ILE A 65 5.31 13.83 -8.23
CA ILE A 65 5.58 12.40 -8.17
C ILE A 65 7.00 12.22 -8.74
N GLY A 66 7.98 12.11 -7.84
CA GLY A 66 9.37 11.86 -8.20
C GLY A 66 9.47 10.55 -8.97
N LYS A 67 10.51 10.41 -9.81
CA LYS A 67 10.88 9.09 -10.33
C LYS A 67 11.03 8.16 -9.11
N PRO A 68 10.42 6.96 -9.10
CA PRO A 68 10.71 6.00 -8.04
C PRO A 68 12.22 5.83 -8.00
N GLU A 69 12.85 6.17 -6.87
CA GLU A 69 14.25 5.83 -6.68
C GLU A 69 14.32 4.30 -6.74
N PRO A 70 15.24 3.73 -7.54
CA PRO A 70 15.36 2.29 -7.64
C PRO A 70 15.54 1.72 -6.23
N PRO A 71 14.97 0.53 -5.95
CA PRO A 71 15.21 -0.16 -4.68
C PRO A 71 16.70 -0.13 -4.38
N PRO A 72 17.12 0.13 -3.12
CA PRO A 72 18.54 0.09 -2.78
C PRO A 72 19.08 -1.24 -3.31
N GLU A 73 20.04 -1.17 -4.22
CA GLU A 73 20.64 -2.35 -4.83
C GLU A 73 21.04 -3.27 -3.67
N LEU A 74 20.36 -4.42 -3.56
CA LEU A 74 20.81 -5.47 -2.66
C LEU A 74 22.23 -5.78 -3.12
N ASN A 75 23.21 -5.30 -2.36
CA ASN A 75 24.61 -5.66 -2.54
C ASN A 75 24.70 -7.17 -2.26
N CYS A 76 24.41 -7.95 -3.29
CA CYS A 76 24.71 -9.37 -3.38
C CYS A 76 26.21 -9.48 -3.62
N ASP A 77 27.05 -9.11 -2.65
CA ASP A 77 28.45 -9.54 -2.57
C ASP A 77 29.09 -8.99 -1.29
N THR A 78 29.46 -9.89 -0.36
CA THR A 78 30.85 -10.09 0.11
C THR A 78 30.84 -11.06 1.31
N GLY A 79 31.33 -12.29 1.11
CA GLY A 79 31.75 -13.21 2.18
C GLY A 79 31.35 -14.66 1.97
#